data_AF-A0A191WGL2-F1
#
_entry.id   AF-A0A191WGL2-F1
#
_cell.length_a   1.000
_cell.length_b   1.000
_cell.length_c   1.000
_cell.angle_alpha   90.00
_cell.angle_beta   90.00
_cell.angle_gamma   90.00
#
_symmetry.space_group_name_H-M   'P 1'
#
loop_
_entity.id
_entity.type
_entity.pdbx_description
1 polymer ?
#
loop_
_entity_poly.entity_id
_entity_poly.type
_entity_poly.pdbx_seq_one_letter_code
_entity_poly.pdbx_strand_id
1 'polypeptide(L)'
;MTADEIRQAFLDFMAERGHVIIPRSPLIPRDDPTTLFTGSGMQPLLPYLLGEEHPAGSRLADSQTCLRVQDIEEVGDNRHTTFFEMLGNWSLGDYFKEEQIPQIWTFLTERVGLDPDRIYVSCFSGDPAHGIPKDDEAAGIWTGLFMAAGVSTGTFDAGTEEHAAAVGTDGARIAFYGKKNWWCRGGSADDMPVGEPGGPDSEIFYLFPDVEHDTSYGEHCHQNCDCGRFIELGNSVFMEYRKTETGFEELPRRNVDYGGGLARIAAAAMDSPDVFRINLLWPIIERLQELSGRSYDDETRAMRVVADHLRGAVFLAVDGVQPSNKAQGYVMRRLVRRAIRFAFDLGLEENFFAEVVPTIGRIYEAHYPEVAEHAEYVLRVLAKEEQAFRRTLRKGLKQLKAYRATGVTGTELFLLSDTFGFPVELSTEEAHRQGIAVSEDWRAEFDEQLDAQRLRSQRATTLHV
;
A
#
# COMPACT_ATOMS: atom_id res chain seq x y z
N MET A 1 -21.36 2.49 6.00
CA MET A 1 -20.71 1.75 7.10
C MET A 1 -19.35 2.37 7.39
N THR A 2 -18.88 2.31 8.62
CA THR A 2 -17.49 2.66 8.98
C THR A 2 -16.52 1.55 8.54
N ALA A 3 -15.22 1.84 8.50
CA ALA A 3 -14.22 0.81 8.19
C ALA A 3 -14.21 -0.31 9.23
N ASP A 4 -14.45 -0.01 10.51
CA ASP A 4 -14.53 -1.04 11.55
C ASP A 4 -15.72 -1.98 11.34
N GLU A 5 -16.88 -1.41 11.00
CA GLU A 5 -18.07 -2.19 10.65
C GLU A 5 -17.83 -3.06 9.41
N ILE A 6 -17.15 -2.52 8.40
CA ILE A 6 -16.83 -3.26 7.16
C ILE A 6 -15.85 -4.40 7.44
N ARG A 7 -14.81 -4.16 8.26
CA ARG A 7 -13.86 -5.20 8.66
C ARG A 7 -14.57 -6.35 9.37
N GLN A 8 -15.38 -6.04 10.38
CA GLN A 8 -16.11 -7.06 11.12
C GLN A 8 -17.12 -7.79 10.22
N ALA A 9 -17.86 -7.06 9.37
CA ALA A 9 -18.80 -7.66 8.43
C ALA A 9 -18.12 -8.61 7.43
N PHE A 10 -16.90 -8.29 6.98
CA PHE A 10 -16.12 -9.18 6.11
C PHE A 10 -15.73 -10.48 6.83
N LEU A 11 -15.17 -10.35 8.03
CA LEU A 11 -14.73 -11.51 8.82
C LEU A 11 -15.92 -12.42 9.17
N ASP A 12 -17.04 -11.85 9.62
CA ASP A 12 -18.26 -12.60 9.91
C ASP A 12 -18.81 -13.27 8.64
N PHE A 13 -18.82 -12.57 7.51
CA PHE A 13 -19.29 -13.08 6.23
C PHE A 13 -18.48 -14.28 5.73
N MET A 14 -17.16 -14.27 5.93
CA MET A 14 -16.27 -15.38 5.58
C MET A 14 -16.40 -16.53 6.59
N ALA A 15 -16.54 -16.23 7.89
CA ALA A 15 -16.80 -17.24 8.90
C ALA A 15 -18.11 -18.00 8.65
N GLU A 16 -19.18 -17.29 8.24
CA GLU A 16 -20.46 -17.89 7.78
C GLU A 16 -20.28 -18.88 6.61
N ARG A 17 -19.20 -18.73 5.82
CA ARG A 17 -18.84 -19.56 4.66
C ARG A 17 -17.78 -20.62 4.95
N GLY A 18 -17.49 -20.82 6.23
CA GLY A 18 -16.60 -21.88 6.71
C GLY A 18 -15.11 -21.50 6.69
N HIS A 19 -14.76 -20.24 6.47
CA HIS A 19 -13.39 -19.77 6.63
C HIS A 19 -13.03 -19.67 8.11
N VAL A 20 -11.84 -20.14 8.46
CA VAL A 20 -11.27 -19.91 9.78
C VAL A 20 -10.62 -18.54 9.81
N ILE A 21 -11.01 -17.71 10.79
CA ILE A 21 -10.40 -16.40 10.99
C ILE A 21 -9.04 -16.58 11.67
N ILE A 22 -7.97 -16.24 10.96
CA ILE A 22 -6.59 -16.31 11.46
C ILE A 22 -6.12 -14.93 11.93
N PRO A 23 -5.18 -14.85 12.89
CA PRO A 23 -4.61 -13.58 13.29
C PRO A 23 -3.74 -12.98 12.18
N ARG A 24 -3.62 -11.65 12.14
CA ARG A 24 -2.67 -10.98 11.26
C ARG A 24 -1.24 -11.48 11.53
N SER A 25 -0.44 -11.55 10.49
CA SER A 25 1.01 -11.68 10.64
C SER A 25 1.65 -10.33 10.99
N PRO A 26 2.79 -10.31 11.70
CA PRO A 26 3.55 -9.08 11.92
C PRO A 26 3.96 -8.41 10.61
N LEU A 27 4.22 -7.10 10.63
CA LEU A 27 4.80 -6.35 9.52
C LEU A 27 6.23 -6.78 9.18
N ILE A 28 6.91 -7.48 10.11
CA ILE A 28 8.24 -8.03 9.89
C ILE A 28 8.14 -9.54 9.64
N PRO A 29 8.40 -10.00 8.40
CA PRO A 29 8.50 -11.42 8.10
C PRO A 29 9.62 -12.06 8.95
N ARG A 30 9.33 -13.19 9.59
CA ARG A 30 10.32 -13.89 10.45
C ARG A 30 11.22 -14.84 9.68
N ASP A 31 10.73 -15.41 8.59
CA ASP A 31 11.39 -16.49 7.84
C ASP A 31 11.56 -16.18 6.34
N ASP A 32 11.45 -14.91 5.94
CA ASP A 32 11.68 -14.47 4.56
C ASP A 32 12.79 -13.39 4.52
N PRO A 33 14.01 -13.73 4.06
CA PRO A 33 15.11 -12.76 3.97
C PRO A 33 15.00 -11.83 2.76
N THR A 34 14.04 -12.07 1.85
CA THR A 34 13.90 -11.35 0.58
C THR A 34 12.89 -10.22 0.63
N THR A 35 11.92 -10.27 1.56
CA THR A 35 10.96 -9.19 1.79
C THR A 35 11.32 -8.38 3.02
N LEU A 36 11.21 -7.05 2.89
CA LEU A 36 11.51 -6.14 4.00
C LEU A 36 10.34 -6.02 4.98
N PHE A 37 9.11 -6.05 4.44
CA PHE A 37 7.85 -5.91 5.16
C PHE A 37 6.77 -6.78 4.57
N THR A 38 5.80 -7.12 5.41
CA THR A 38 4.54 -7.74 4.99
C THR A 38 3.70 -6.73 4.20
N GLY A 39 3.59 -6.92 2.88
CA GLY A 39 2.92 -6.03 1.92
C GLY A 39 1.61 -6.57 1.33
N SER A 40 1.25 -7.82 1.66
CA SER A 40 -0.02 -8.46 1.32
C SER A 40 -0.34 -9.58 2.32
N GLY A 41 -1.61 -9.98 2.39
CA GLY A 41 -2.07 -11.09 3.23
C GLY A 41 -1.56 -12.48 2.80
N MET A 42 -1.22 -12.66 1.52
CA MET A 42 -0.75 -13.95 1.01
C MET A 42 0.70 -14.28 1.39
N GLN A 43 1.52 -13.28 1.71
CA GLN A 43 2.95 -13.49 2.00
C GLN A 43 3.20 -14.50 3.13
N PRO A 44 2.53 -14.42 4.30
CA PRO A 44 2.65 -15.46 5.33
C PRO A 44 2.05 -16.81 4.92
N LEU A 45 1.27 -16.86 3.84
CA LEU A 45 0.61 -18.07 3.36
C LEU A 45 1.33 -18.75 2.18
N LEU A 46 2.47 -18.21 1.76
CA LEU A 46 3.22 -18.70 0.60
C LEU A 46 3.51 -20.21 0.61
N PRO A 47 3.95 -20.85 1.73
CA PRO A 47 4.19 -22.29 1.75
C PRO A 47 2.94 -23.11 1.45
N TYR A 48 1.78 -22.64 1.91
CA TYR A 48 0.51 -23.36 1.75
C TYR A 48 -0.06 -23.20 0.34
N LEU A 49 0.11 -22.02 -0.26
CA LEU A 49 -0.18 -21.77 -1.67
C LEU A 49 0.67 -22.66 -2.61
N LEU A 50 1.87 -23.04 -2.17
CA LEU A 50 2.75 -23.98 -2.87
C LEU A 50 2.42 -25.47 -2.62
N GLY A 51 1.46 -25.77 -1.74
CA GLY A 51 0.92 -27.11 -1.53
C GLY A 51 1.13 -27.70 -0.13
N GLU A 52 1.73 -26.97 0.81
CA GLU A 52 1.73 -27.38 2.22
C GLU A 52 0.32 -27.28 2.84
N GLU A 53 0.03 -28.14 3.82
CA GLU A 53 -1.23 -28.08 4.55
C GLU A 53 -1.18 -26.99 5.64
N HIS A 54 -2.16 -26.09 5.63
CA HIS A 54 -2.27 -25.08 6.69
C HIS A 54 -2.93 -25.70 7.94
N PRO A 55 -2.41 -25.46 9.16
CA PRO A 55 -2.90 -26.11 10.39
C PRO A 55 -4.36 -25.78 10.73
N ALA A 56 -4.88 -24.66 10.23
CA ALA A 56 -6.27 -24.23 10.42
C ALA A 56 -7.24 -24.74 9.33
N GLY A 57 -6.76 -25.49 8.33
CA GLY A 57 -7.58 -26.01 7.23
C GLY A 57 -7.42 -25.24 5.92
N SER A 58 -8.33 -25.48 4.97
CA SER A 58 -8.23 -25.03 3.57
C SER A 58 -8.90 -23.70 3.26
N ARG A 59 -9.73 -23.16 4.17
CA ARG A 59 -10.45 -21.90 3.99
C ARG A 59 -10.06 -20.95 5.12
N LEU A 60 -9.40 -19.84 4.79
CA LEU A 60 -8.82 -18.91 5.77
C LEU A 60 -9.28 -17.48 5.47
N ALA A 61 -9.45 -16.64 6.48
CA ALA A 61 -9.67 -15.22 6.29
C ALA A 61 -9.04 -14.37 7.40
N ASP A 62 -8.68 -13.13 7.10
CA ASP A 62 -8.14 -12.19 8.09
C ASP A 62 -8.35 -10.71 7.71
N SER A 63 -7.80 -9.83 8.55
CA SER A 63 -7.53 -8.43 8.23
C SER A 63 -6.04 -8.16 8.46
N GLN A 64 -5.23 -8.39 7.42
CA GLN A 64 -3.79 -8.23 7.47
C GLN A 64 -3.38 -6.76 7.43
N THR A 65 -2.56 -6.32 8.39
CA THR A 65 -1.88 -5.03 8.30
C THR A 65 -0.72 -5.10 7.32
N CYS A 66 -0.64 -4.18 6.37
CA CYS A 66 0.37 -4.17 5.34
C CYS A 66 1.17 -2.86 5.38
N LEU A 67 2.45 -2.94 4.98
CA LEU A 67 3.29 -1.78 4.75
C LEU A 67 3.91 -1.83 3.35
N ARG A 68 3.57 -0.87 2.49
CA ARG A 68 4.17 -0.65 1.17
C ARG A 68 4.85 0.71 1.18
N VAL A 69 6.15 0.74 0.93
CA VAL A 69 6.95 1.99 0.94
C VAL A 69 7.44 2.39 -0.43
N GLN A 70 7.08 1.61 -1.45
CA GLN A 70 7.15 2.00 -2.84
C GLN A 70 6.27 3.24 -3.07
N ASP A 71 5.07 3.26 -2.47
CA ASP A 71 4.05 4.30 -2.65
C ASP A 71 4.26 5.55 -1.79
N ILE A 72 5.43 5.69 -1.16
CA ILE A 72 5.68 6.72 -0.15
C ILE A 72 5.71 8.15 -0.72
N GLU A 73 5.99 8.31 -2.02
CA GLU A 73 6.03 9.62 -2.66
C GLU A 73 4.65 10.09 -3.13
N GLU A 74 3.77 9.13 -3.41
CA GLU A 74 2.37 9.28 -3.78
C GLU A 74 1.50 9.65 -2.56
N VAL A 75 1.92 9.26 -1.35
CA VAL A 75 1.23 9.65 -0.11
C VAL A 75 1.07 11.17 -0.04
N GLY A 76 -0.18 11.59 0.13
CA GLY A 76 -0.60 12.99 0.05
C GLY A 76 -1.70 13.20 -0.97
N ASP A 77 -1.88 12.28 -1.91
CA ASP A 77 -3.09 12.19 -2.73
C ASP A 77 -4.28 11.62 -1.92
N ASN A 78 -5.40 11.35 -2.59
CA ASN A 78 -6.65 10.93 -1.95
C ASN A 78 -6.79 9.40 -1.75
N ARG A 79 -5.82 8.57 -2.14
CA ARG A 79 -6.00 7.11 -2.27
C ARG A 79 -4.79 6.25 -1.90
N HIS A 80 -3.57 6.79 -1.88
CA HIS A 80 -2.35 6.07 -1.53
C HIS A 80 -1.96 6.27 -0.07
N THR A 81 -1.59 5.17 0.57
CA THR A 81 -1.15 5.08 1.97
C THR A 81 0.00 4.09 2.04
N THR A 82 1.03 4.36 2.84
CA THR A 82 2.07 3.37 3.10
C THR A 82 1.57 2.25 3.98
N PHE A 83 0.72 2.57 4.97
CA PHE A 83 0.13 1.60 5.88
C PHE A 83 -1.36 1.44 5.63
N PHE A 84 -1.79 0.21 5.42
CA PHE A 84 -3.19 -0.11 5.17
C PHE A 84 -3.53 -1.51 5.69
N GLU A 85 -4.83 -1.82 5.68
CA GLU A 85 -5.34 -3.13 6.02
C GLU A 85 -5.89 -3.78 4.77
N MET A 86 -5.50 -5.03 4.55
CA MET A 86 -5.96 -5.89 3.48
C MET A 86 -6.91 -6.93 4.08
N LEU A 87 -8.18 -6.87 3.71
CA LEU A 87 -9.16 -7.91 4.00
C LEU A 87 -8.83 -9.12 3.13
N GLY A 88 -8.43 -10.22 3.78
CA GLY A 88 -7.93 -11.40 3.11
C GLY A 88 -8.90 -12.57 3.18
N ASN A 89 -9.13 -13.28 2.08
CA ASN A 89 -9.67 -14.63 2.12
C ASN A 89 -8.93 -15.56 1.17
N TRP A 90 -8.74 -16.80 1.61
CA TRP A 90 -7.97 -17.80 0.89
C TRP A 90 -8.72 -19.12 0.78
N SER A 91 -8.65 -19.68 -0.43
CA SER A 91 -8.98 -21.07 -0.72
C SER A 91 -7.70 -21.81 -1.04
N LEU A 92 -7.32 -22.77 -0.21
CA LEU A 92 -6.12 -23.59 -0.38
C LEU A 92 -6.50 -24.94 -1.01
N GLY A 93 -6.88 -24.91 -2.29
CA GLY A 93 -7.32 -26.10 -3.03
C GLY A 93 -8.75 -26.55 -2.74
N ASP A 94 -9.63 -25.64 -2.31
CA ASP A 94 -11.01 -25.94 -1.94
C ASP A 94 -12.00 -25.48 -3.04
N TYR A 95 -12.27 -24.17 -3.11
CA TYR A 95 -13.06 -23.52 -4.14
C TYR A 95 -12.22 -22.61 -5.06
N PHE A 96 -12.80 -22.15 -6.16
CA PHE A 96 -12.12 -21.31 -7.16
C PHE A 96 -13.03 -20.17 -7.66
N LYS A 97 -12.92 -19.77 -8.93
CA LYS A 97 -13.60 -18.60 -9.54
C LYS A 97 -15.12 -18.59 -9.33
N GLU A 98 -15.79 -19.71 -9.58
CA GLU A 98 -17.27 -19.85 -9.49
C GLU A 98 -17.84 -19.53 -8.10
N GLU A 99 -17.05 -19.70 -7.03
CA GLU A 99 -17.46 -19.37 -5.67
C GLU A 99 -16.89 -18.01 -5.23
N GLN A 100 -15.62 -17.73 -5.53
CA GLN A 100 -14.95 -16.50 -5.10
C GLN A 100 -15.63 -15.23 -5.64
N ILE A 101 -15.86 -15.17 -6.95
CA ILE A 101 -16.35 -13.95 -7.60
C ILE A 101 -17.76 -13.58 -7.07
N PRO A 102 -18.75 -14.51 -7.00
CA PRO A 102 -20.04 -14.20 -6.40
C PRO A 102 -19.98 -13.86 -4.91
N GLN A 103 -19.05 -14.45 -4.15
CA GLN A 103 -18.88 -14.13 -2.73
C GLN A 103 -18.47 -12.66 -2.53
N ILE A 104 -17.45 -12.19 -3.25
CA ILE A 104 -17.00 -10.79 -3.15
C ILE A 104 -18.05 -9.82 -3.67
N TRP A 105 -18.73 -10.17 -4.77
CA TRP A 105 -19.87 -9.40 -5.26
C TRP A 105 -20.94 -9.22 -4.18
N THR A 106 -21.35 -10.32 -3.53
CA THR A 106 -22.36 -10.32 -2.47
C THR A 106 -21.89 -9.49 -1.27
N PHE A 107 -20.63 -9.62 -0.88
CA PHE A 107 -20.06 -8.81 0.19
C PHE A 107 -20.14 -7.31 -0.13
N LEU A 108 -19.66 -6.90 -1.31
CA LEU A 108 -19.63 -5.48 -1.69
C LEU A 108 -21.03 -4.90 -1.89
N THR A 109 -21.93 -5.60 -2.58
CA THR A 109 -23.25 -5.06 -2.96
C THR A 109 -24.32 -5.26 -1.90
N GLU A 110 -24.35 -6.40 -1.21
CA GLU A 110 -25.41 -6.73 -0.24
C GLU A 110 -25.00 -6.45 1.21
N ARG A 111 -23.75 -6.72 1.59
CA ARG A 111 -23.29 -6.47 2.98
C ARG A 111 -22.83 -5.04 3.17
N VAL A 112 -21.97 -4.53 2.29
CA VAL A 112 -21.47 -3.15 2.34
C VAL A 112 -22.48 -2.16 1.76
N GLY A 113 -23.28 -2.58 0.76
CA GLY A 113 -24.31 -1.75 0.14
C GLY A 113 -23.81 -0.86 -0.99
N LEU A 114 -22.73 -1.24 -1.67
CA LEU A 114 -22.21 -0.48 -2.81
C LEU A 114 -23.15 -0.57 -4.02
N ASP A 115 -23.26 0.53 -4.76
CA ASP A 115 -24.09 0.59 -5.97
C ASP A 115 -23.47 -0.27 -7.09
N PRO A 116 -24.18 -1.32 -7.56
CA PRO A 116 -23.76 -2.15 -8.68
C PRO A 116 -23.40 -1.38 -9.95
N ASP A 117 -24.06 -0.24 -10.22
CA ASP A 117 -23.81 0.53 -11.44
C ASP A 117 -22.46 1.25 -11.42
N ARG A 118 -21.86 1.38 -10.24
CA ARG A 118 -20.53 1.98 -10.05
C ARG A 118 -19.42 0.94 -9.93
N ILE A 119 -19.74 -0.35 -9.99
CA ILE A 119 -18.75 -1.43 -9.96
C ILE A 119 -18.32 -1.78 -11.39
N TYR A 120 -17.01 -1.81 -11.59
CA TYR A 120 -16.32 -2.21 -12.81
C TYR A 120 -15.28 -3.27 -12.46
N VAL A 121 -14.90 -4.10 -13.42
CA VAL A 121 -13.93 -5.18 -13.17
C VAL A 121 -12.92 -5.30 -14.29
N SER A 122 -11.75 -5.85 -13.96
CA SER A 122 -10.74 -6.28 -14.92
C SER A 122 -10.57 -7.81 -14.92
N CYS A 123 -10.10 -8.37 -16.03
CA CYS A 123 -9.81 -9.79 -16.20
C CYS A 123 -8.55 -9.99 -17.05
N PHE A 124 -7.89 -11.13 -16.92
CA PHE A 124 -6.66 -11.42 -17.68
C PHE A 124 -6.91 -11.59 -19.18
N SER A 125 -6.20 -10.85 -20.03
CA SER A 125 -6.29 -10.94 -21.49
C SER A 125 -5.58 -12.16 -22.09
N GLY A 126 -4.90 -12.95 -21.27
CA GLY A 126 -4.10 -14.10 -21.69
C GLY A 126 -2.64 -13.74 -21.96
N ASP A 127 -1.80 -14.77 -21.97
CA ASP A 127 -0.39 -14.70 -22.35
C ASP A 127 -0.07 -15.83 -23.34
N PRO A 128 -0.28 -15.58 -24.65
CA PRO A 128 0.01 -16.55 -25.70
C PRO A 128 1.49 -16.95 -25.78
N ALA A 129 2.43 -16.11 -25.30
CA ALA A 129 3.85 -16.41 -25.34
C ALA A 129 4.21 -17.55 -24.38
N HIS A 130 3.48 -17.63 -23.26
CA HIS A 130 3.63 -18.68 -22.26
C HIS A 130 2.52 -19.76 -22.32
N GLY A 131 1.62 -19.67 -23.31
CA GLY A 131 0.53 -20.63 -23.50
C GLY A 131 -0.60 -20.51 -22.46
N ILE A 132 -0.73 -19.36 -21.81
CA ILE A 132 -1.75 -19.11 -20.78
C ILE A 132 -2.96 -18.45 -21.46
N PRO A 133 -4.16 -19.05 -21.36
CA PRO A 133 -5.34 -18.54 -22.04
C PRO A 133 -5.85 -17.23 -21.42
N LYS A 134 -6.67 -16.52 -22.20
CA LYS A 134 -7.49 -15.41 -21.72
C LYS A 134 -8.50 -15.92 -20.67
N ASP A 135 -8.77 -15.12 -19.64
CA ASP A 135 -9.68 -15.49 -18.56
C ASP A 135 -11.14 -15.19 -18.90
N ASP A 136 -11.67 -15.92 -19.88
CA ASP A 136 -13.07 -15.83 -20.27
C ASP A 136 -14.02 -16.43 -19.21
N GLU A 137 -13.50 -17.28 -18.30
CA GLU A 137 -14.28 -17.86 -17.19
C GLU A 137 -14.69 -16.78 -16.18
N ALA A 138 -13.74 -15.99 -15.68
CA ALA A 138 -14.04 -14.89 -14.76
C ALA A 138 -14.99 -13.87 -15.40
N ALA A 139 -14.73 -13.48 -16.65
CA ALA A 139 -15.58 -12.55 -17.39
C ALA A 139 -17.01 -13.06 -17.58
N GLY A 140 -17.18 -14.37 -17.80
CA GLY A 140 -18.50 -15.01 -17.89
C GLY A 140 -19.28 -14.94 -16.57
N ILE A 141 -18.61 -15.20 -15.44
CA ILE A 141 -19.23 -15.10 -14.11
C ILE A 141 -19.64 -13.66 -13.81
N TRP A 142 -18.75 -12.69 -14.06
CA TRP A 142 -19.05 -11.27 -13.90
C TRP A 142 -20.22 -10.80 -14.77
N THR A 143 -20.26 -11.24 -16.02
CA THR A 143 -21.38 -10.95 -16.94
C THR A 143 -22.70 -11.42 -16.34
N GLY A 144 -22.75 -12.63 -15.78
CA GLY A 144 -23.94 -13.16 -15.11
C GLY A 144 -24.38 -12.30 -13.92
N LEU A 145 -23.44 -11.88 -13.07
CA LEU A 145 -23.72 -11.02 -11.91
C LEU A 145 -24.23 -9.64 -12.33
N PHE A 146 -23.60 -9.00 -13.31
CA PHE A 146 -24.03 -7.71 -13.82
C PHE A 146 -25.41 -7.78 -14.51
N MET A 147 -25.69 -8.83 -15.27
CA MET A 147 -27.02 -9.07 -15.84
C MET A 147 -28.07 -9.24 -14.74
N ALA A 148 -27.77 -10.01 -13.69
CA ALA A 148 -28.68 -10.22 -12.57
C ALA A 148 -28.98 -8.92 -11.80
N ALA A 149 -27.99 -8.02 -11.71
CA ALA A 149 -28.12 -6.69 -11.11
C ALA A 149 -28.76 -5.64 -12.03
N GLY A 150 -28.99 -5.98 -13.30
CA GLY A 150 -29.60 -5.08 -14.28
C GLY A 150 -28.68 -3.96 -14.77
N VAL A 151 -27.35 -4.15 -14.70
CA VAL A 151 -26.35 -3.17 -15.15
C VAL A 151 -25.69 -3.62 -16.46
N SER A 152 -24.98 -2.70 -17.12
CA SER A 152 -24.33 -2.97 -18.41
C SER A 152 -23.26 -4.06 -18.30
N THR A 153 -23.08 -4.86 -19.36
CA THR A 153 -22.12 -5.98 -19.39
C THR A 153 -21.12 -5.87 -20.53
N GLY A 154 -20.90 -4.66 -21.05
CA GLY A 154 -19.96 -4.43 -22.14
C GLY A 154 -18.56 -4.88 -21.76
N THR A 155 -17.86 -5.49 -22.71
CA THR A 155 -16.48 -5.96 -22.55
C THR A 155 -15.55 -5.16 -23.46
N PHE A 156 -14.31 -4.92 -23.03
CA PHE A 156 -13.29 -4.28 -23.85
C PHE A 156 -11.94 -4.97 -23.70
N ASP A 157 -11.28 -5.29 -24.82
CA ASP A 157 -9.92 -5.84 -24.83
C ASP A 157 -8.90 -4.70 -24.83
N ALA A 158 -8.48 -4.29 -23.63
CA ALA A 158 -7.50 -3.23 -23.45
C ALA A 158 -6.08 -3.70 -23.81
N GLY A 159 -5.69 -4.89 -23.36
CA GLY A 159 -4.34 -5.43 -23.52
C GLY A 159 -3.32 -4.71 -22.63
N THR A 160 -3.13 -3.40 -22.82
CA THR A 160 -2.28 -2.55 -21.97
C THR A 160 -3.03 -1.30 -21.50
N GLU A 161 -2.52 -0.69 -20.44
CA GLU A 161 -3.05 0.58 -19.92
C GLU A 161 -2.87 1.70 -20.93
N GLU A 162 -1.73 1.77 -21.63
CA GLU A 162 -1.46 2.81 -22.61
C GLU A 162 -2.45 2.77 -23.77
N HIS A 163 -2.86 1.57 -24.20
CA HIS A 163 -3.90 1.44 -25.21
C HIS A 163 -5.25 1.95 -24.68
N ALA A 164 -5.67 1.52 -23.49
CA ALA A 164 -6.92 2.00 -22.87
C ALA A 164 -6.90 3.53 -22.62
N ALA A 165 -5.76 4.09 -22.23
CA ALA A 165 -5.55 5.52 -22.04
C ALA A 165 -5.65 6.30 -23.36
N ALA A 166 -5.28 5.69 -24.49
CA ALA A 166 -5.31 6.30 -25.81
C ALA A 166 -6.67 6.21 -26.52
N VAL A 167 -7.45 5.15 -26.30
CA VAL A 167 -8.71 4.93 -27.05
C VAL A 167 -9.96 4.86 -26.18
N GLY A 168 -9.80 4.80 -24.85
CA GLY A 168 -10.88 4.56 -23.90
C GLY A 168 -11.40 3.12 -23.92
N THR A 169 -12.35 2.81 -23.05
CA THR A 169 -12.98 1.48 -22.97
C THR A 169 -14.43 1.46 -23.43
N ASP A 170 -14.91 2.56 -24.04
CA ASP A 170 -16.32 2.76 -24.45
C ASP A 170 -17.34 2.48 -23.31
N GLY A 171 -16.93 2.73 -22.07
CA GLY A 171 -17.77 2.45 -20.88
C GLY A 171 -17.97 0.96 -20.60
N ALA A 172 -17.18 0.07 -21.19
CA ALA A 172 -17.20 -1.36 -20.89
C ALA A 172 -17.01 -1.59 -19.38
N ARG A 173 -17.86 -2.44 -18.82
CA ARG A 173 -17.83 -2.77 -17.39
C ARG A 173 -16.74 -3.79 -17.07
N ILE A 174 -16.41 -4.65 -18.03
CA ILE A 174 -15.38 -5.67 -17.95
C ILE A 174 -14.27 -5.29 -18.93
N ALA A 175 -13.06 -5.03 -18.44
CA ALA A 175 -11.90 -4.74 -19.29
C ALA A 175 -10.84 -5.84 -19.17
N PHE A 176 -10.24 -6.26 -20.28
CA PHE A 176 -9.17 -7.26 -20.28
C PHE A 176 -7.80 -6.62 -20.38
N TYR A 177 -6.90 -6.89 -19.43
CA TYR A 177 -5.51 -6.44 -19.47
C TYR A 177 -4.53 -7.61 -19.40
N GLY A 178 -3.33 -7.43 -19.93
CA GLY A 178 -2.26 -8.42 -19.88
C GLY A 178 -1.53 -8.36 -18.54
N LYS A 179 -0.39 -7.68 -18.50
CA LYS A 179 0.49 -7.61 -17.32
C LYS A 179 -0.20 -7.13 -16.04
N LYS A 180 -1.22 -6.29 -16.16
CA LYS A 180 -1.98 -5.77 -15.02
C LYS A 180 -2.96 -6.76 -14.41
N ASN A 181 -3.33 -7.82 -15.12
CA ASN A 181 -4.20 -8.87 -14.60
C ASN A 181 -3.47 -10.20 -14.38
N TRP A 182 -2.23 -10.09 -13.93
CA TRP A 182 -1.43 -11.21 -13.46
C TRP A 182 -0.82 -10.81 -12.14
N TRP A 183 -1.01 -11.64 -11.11
CA TRP A 183 -0.46 -11.36 -9.80
C TRP A 183 0.59 -12.40 -9.40
N CYS A 184 1.73 -11.88 -8.94
CA CYS A 184 2.76 -12.61 -8.22
C CYS A 184 3.53 -11.60 -7.36
N ARG A 185 4.37 -12.10 -6.44
CA ARG A 185 5.21 -11.23 -5.60
C ARG A 185 6.18 -10.37 -6.40
N GLY A 186 6.61 -10.84 -7.57
CA GLY A 186 7.47 -10.11 -8.52
C GLY A 186 6.75 -9.06 -9.36
N GLY A 187 5.43 -8.94 -9.25
CA GLY A 187 4.62 -7.92 -9.93
C GLY A 187 4.12 -8.32 -11.33
N SER A 188 4.87 -9.09 -12.11
CA SER A 188 4.42 -9.56 -13.42
C SER A 188 4.82 -11.02 -13.69
N ALA A 189 4.20 -11.65 -14.68
CA ALA A 189 4.55 -12.99 -15.14
C ALA A 189 6.03 -13.10 -15.57
N ASP A 190 6.56 -12.06 -16.21
CA ASP A 190 7.95 -12.00 -16.67
C ASP A 190 8.94 -11.90 -15.50
N ASP A 191 8.58 -11.14 -14.48
CA ASP A 191 9.43 -10.83 -13.32
C ASP A 191 9.26 -11.84 -12.16
N MET A 192 8.37 -12.81 -12.32
CA MET A 192 8.06 -13.82 -11.32
C MET A 192 9.30 -14.69 -11.03
N PRO A 193 9.78 -14.76 -9.77
CA PRO A 193 10.93 -15.59 -9.42
C PRO A 193 10.66 -17.08 -9.63
N VAL A 194 11.69 -17.83 -10.06
CA VAL A 194 11.59 -19.29 -10.25
C VAL A 194 11.17 -19.97 -8.94
N GLY A 195 10.17 -20.83 -9.03
CA GLY A 195 9.61 -21.58 -7.90
C GLY A 195 8.46 -20.89 -7.17
N GLU A 196 8.18 -19.62 -7.45
CA GLU A 196 7.06 -18.91 -6.83
C GLU A 196 5.72 -19.22 -7.48
N PRO A 197 4.60 -19.09 -6.74
CA PRO A 197 3.26 -19.18 -7.30
C PRO A 197 2.82 -17.83 -7.90
N GLY A 198 1.94 -17.90 -8.89
CA GLY A 198 1.27 -16.76 -9.49
C GLY A 198 0.06 -17.21 -10.31
N GLY A 199 -0.68 -16.25 -10.85
CA GLY A 199 -1.79 -16.58 -11.73
C GLY A 199 -2.53 -15.36 -12.27
N PRO A 200 -3.49 -15.60 -13.19
CA PRO A 200 -4.41 -14.57 -13.61
C PRO A 200 -5.22 -14.08 -12.42
N ASP A 201 -5.66 -12.83 -12.49
CA ASP A 201 -6.50 -12.26 -11.45
C ASP A 201 -7.70 -11.51 -12.05
N SER A 202 -8.59 -11.09 -11.16
CA SER A 202 -9.70 -10.20 -11.48
C SER A 202 -9.86 -9.15 -10.39
N GLU A 203 -9.63 -7.90 -10.78
CA GLU A 203 -9.72 -6.75 -9.88
C GLU A 203 -11.09 -6.09 -9.96
N ILE A 204 -11.53 -5.52 -8.85
CA ILE A 204 -12.81 -4.83 -8.72
C ILE A 204 -12.54 -3.35 -8.48
N PHE A 205 -13.14 -2.48 -9.29
CA PHE A 205 -13.02 -1.04 -9.24
C PHE A 205 -14.35 -0.38 -8.92
N TYR A 206 -14.28 0.75 -8.21
CA TYR A 206 -15.43 1.62 -7.95
C TYR A 206 -15.25 2.97 -8.63
N LEU A 207 -16.26 3.37 -9.40
CA LEU A 207 -16.30 4.65 -10.10
C LEU A 207 -16.77 5.77 -9.18
N PHE A 208 -16.00 6.85 -9.09
CA PHE A 208 -16.41 8.13 -8.53
C PHE A 208 -16.74 9.10 -9.67
N PRO A 209 -18.01 9.27 -10.05
CA PRO A 209 -18.36 10.02 -11.26
C PRO A 209 -18.00 11.50 -11.20
N ASP A 210 -17.96 12.07 -9.99
CA ASP A 210 -17.65 13.48 -9.72
C ASP A 210 -16.14 13.77 -9.72
N VAL A 211 -15.28 12.75 -9.75
CA VAL A 211 -13.84 12.93 -9.90
C VAL A 211 -13.54 13.12 -11.39
N GLU A 212 -13.06 14.31 -11.75
CA GLU A 212 -12.62 14.60 -13.11
C GLU A 212 -11.38 13.76 -13.47
N HIS A 213 -11.31 13.30 -14.72
CA HIS A 213 -10.14 12.59 -15.22
C HIS A 213 -8.96 13.54 -15.40
N ASP A 214 -7.83 13.20 -14.78
CA ASP A 214 -6.57 13.89 -15.00
C ASP A 214 -5.93 13.39 -16.31
N THR A 215 -5.95 14.25 -17.32
CA THR A 215 -5.40 13.95 -18.66
C THR A 215 -3.90 13.70 -18.70
N SER A 216 -3.17 13.96 -17.61
CA SER A 216 -1.76 13.54 -17.50
C SER A 216 -1.59 12.02 -17.49
N TYR A 217 -2.66 11.27 -17.15
CA TYR A 217 -2.71 9.81 -17.19
C TYR A 217 -3.26 9.24 -18.51
N GLY A 218 -3.49 10.07 -19.54
CA GLY A 218 -4.02 9.64 -20.84
C GLY A 218 -5.17 10.50 -21.35
N GLU A 219 -5.49 10.37 -22.64
CA GLU A 219 -6.62 11.08 -23.26
C GLU A 219 -7.96 10.62 -22.69
N HIS A 220 -8.06 9.33 -22.37
CA HIS A 220 -9.26 8.71 -21.81
C HIS A 220 -8.99 8.04 -20.46
N CYS A 221 -10.00 8.09 -19.59
CA CYS A 221 -10.01 7.34 -18.34
C CYS A 221 -10.42 5.88 -18.58
N HIS A 222 -9.91 4.97 -17.75
CA HIS A 222 -10.28 3.56 -17.71
C HIS A 222 -10.15 3.01 -16.28
N GLN A 223 -10.55 1.76 -16.06
CA GLN A 223 -10.58 1.11 -14.73
C GLN A 223 -9.22 1.15 -14.04
N ASN A 224 -8.16 0.74 -14.74
CA ASN A 224 -6.80 0.72 -14.23
C ASN A 224 -6.07 2.09 -14.38
N CYS A 225 -6.82 3.19 -14.47
CA CYS A 225 -6.23 4.52 -14.61
C CYS A 225 -5.92 5.09 -13.23
N ASP A 226 -4.69 5.58 -13.06
CA ASP A 226 -4.22 6.14 -11.80
C ASP A 226 -4.76 7.54 -11.50
N CYS A 227 -5.71 8.11 -12.26
CA CYS A 227 -6.22 9.46 -11.99
C CYS A 227 -7.10 9.56 -10.72
N GLY A 228 -7.50 8.42 -10.13
CA GLY A 228 -8.32 8.35 -8.92
C GLY A 228 -9.83 8.42 -9.16
N ARG A 229 -10.27 8.47 -10.42
CA ARG A 229 -11.69 8.38 -10.80
C ARG A 229 -12.24 6.96 -10.62
N PHE A 230 -11.44 5.96 -10.96
CA PHE A 230 -11.67 4.58 -10.59
C PHE A 230 -10.72 4.23 -9.43
N ILE A 231 -11.26 3.62 -8.38
CA ILE A 231 -10.47 3.14 -7.26
C ILE A 231 -10.63 1.63 -7.18
N GLU A 232 -9.52 0.90 -7.28
CA GLU A 232 -9.45 -0.55 -7.07
C GLU A 232 -9.80 -0.88 -5.60
N LEU A 233 -10.91 -1.58 -5.38
CA LEU A 233 -11.39 -2.00 -4.07
C LEU A 233 -10.76 -3.30 -3.59
N GLY A 234 -10.40 -4.19 -4.51
CA GLY A 234 -9.74 -5.44 -4.19
C GLY A 234 -9.48 -6.31 -5.41
N ASN A 235 -8.65 -7.32 -5.20
CA ASN A 235 -8.15 -8.21 -6.24
C ASN A 235 -8.39 -9.67 -5.85
N SER A 236 -9.03 -10.45 -6.73
CA SER A 236 -9.13 -11.91 -6.61
C SER A 236 -8.10 -12.58 -7.51
N VAL A 237 -7.03 -13.08 -6.92
CA VAL A 237 -5.97 -13.81 -7.62
C VAL A 237 -6.29 -15.29 -7.69
N PHE A 238 -6.24 -15.84 -8.88
CA PHE A 238 -6.49 -17.25 -9.17
C PHE A 238 -5.16 -17.98 -9.34
N MET A 239 -4.53 -18.26 -8.20
CA MET A 239 -3.21 -18.89 -8.10
C MET A 239 -3.25 -20.32 -8.63
N GLU A 240 -2.77 -20.51 -9.86
CA GLU A 240 -2.77 -21.82 -10.52
C GLU A 240 -1.45 -22.17 -11.23
N TYR A 241 -0.46 -21.26 -11.24
CA TYR A 241 0.83 -21.48 -11.91
C TYR A 241 2.01 -21.34 -10.95
N ARG A 242 3.08 -22.09 -11.22
CA ARG A 242 4.41 -21.95 -10.64
C ARG A 242 5.42 -21.59 -11.72
N LYS A 243 6.31 -20.63 -11.45
CA LYS A 243 7.37 -20.26 -12.40
C LYS A 243 8.43 -21.36 -12.45
N THR A 244 8.82 -21.77 -13.64
CA THR A 244 9.97 -22.65 -13.90
C THR A 244 11.08 -21.88 -14.61
N GLU A 245 12.25 -22.49 -14.80
CA GLU A 245 13.37 -21.85 -15.51
C GLU A 245 13.03 -21.45 -16.95
N THR A 246 12.06 -22.13 -17.58
CA THR A 246 11.73 -21.96 -19.00
C THR A 246 10.30 -21.49 -19.26
N GLY A 247 9.48 -21.30 -18.22
CA GLY A 247 8.08 -20.91 -18.37
C GLY A 247 7.27 -21.11 -17.10
N PHE A 248 6.12 -21.77 -17.23
CA PHE A 248 5.19 -22.02 -16.13
C PHE A 248 4.71 -23.47 -16.13
N GLU A 249 4.38 -23.98 -14.96
CA GLU A 249 3.68 -25.25 -14.78
C GLU A 249 2.51 -25.06 -13.82
N GLU A 250 1.53 -25.96 -13.85
CA GLU A 250 0.37 -25.88 -12.97
C GLU A 250 0.75 -26.20 -11.51
N LEU A 251 0.16 -25.47 -10.57
CA LEU A 251 0.25 -25.79 -9.15
C LEU A 251 -0.48 -27.11 -8.84
N PRO A 252 -0.08 -27.85 -7.80
CA PRO A 252 -0.77 -29.09 -7.39
C PRO A 252 -2.25 -28.88 -7.04
N ARG A 253 -2.62 -27.65 -6.67
CA ARG A 253 -3.96 -27.22 -6.30
C ARG A 253 -4.20 -25.83 -6.88
N ARG A 254 -5.42 -25.59 -7.32
CA ARG A 254 -5.89 -24.25 -7.67
C ARG A 254 -6.28 -23.52 -6.40
N ASN A 255 -5.68 -22.38 -6.15
CA ASN A 255 -5.92 -21.60 -4.95
C ASN A 255 -6.57 -20.26 -5.29
N VAL A 256 -7.26 -19.69 -4.32
CA VAL A 256 -7.74 -18.31 -4.36
C VAL A 256 -6.99 -17.51 -3.32
N ASP A 257 -6.51 -16.34 -3.72
CA ASP A 257 -5.96 -15.31 -2.85
C ASP A 257 -6.70 -14.01 -3.13
N TYR A 258 -7.53 -13.57 -2.19
CA TYR A 258 -8.23 -12.30 -2.29
C TYR A 258 -7.62 -11.27 -1.34
N GLY A 259 -7.42 -10.06 -1.85
CA GLY A 259 -7.03 -8.90 -1.04
C GLY A 259 -7.93 -7.70 -1.32
N GLY A 260 -8.76 -7.32 -0.35
CA GLY A 260 -9.59 -6.12 -0.39
C GLY A 260 -8.99 -4.96 0.42
N GLY A 261 -8.85 -3.78 -0.17
CA GLY A 261 -8.35 -2.60 0.54
C GLY A 261 -9.41 -2.01 1.47
N LEU A 262 -9.31 -2.25 2.78
CA LEU A 262 -10.35 -1.84 3.75
C LEU A 262 -10.66 -0.34 3.67
N ALA A 263 -9.62 0.50 3.61
CA ALA A 263 -9.78 1.95 3.54
C ALA A 263 -10.50 2.40 2.26
N ARG A 264 -10.23 1.74 1.13
CA ARG A 264 -10.84 2.04 -0.16
C ARG A 264 -12.31 1.61 -0.20
N ILE A 265 -12.63 0.44 0.34
CA ILE A 265 -14.02 -0.03 0.49
C ILE A 265 -14.81 0.90 1.40
N ALA A 266 -14.22 1.35 2.52
CA ALA A 266 -14.85 2.32 3.41
C ALA A 266 -15.10 3.68 2.74
N ALA A 267 -14.14 4.15 1.94
CA ALA A 267 -14.28 5.39 1.17
C ALA A 267 -15.43 5.28 0.15
N ALA A 268 -15.53 4.17 -0.59
CA ALA A 268 -16.64 3.88 -1.49
C ALA A 268 -18.00 3.80 -0.76
N ALA A 269 -18.05 3.13 0.40
CA ALA A 269 -19.28 3.01 1.21
C ALA A 269 -19.74 4.35 1.81
N MET A 270 -18.84 5.32 1.95
CA MET A 270 -19.14 6.69 2.37
C MET A 270 -19.39 7.64 1.20
N ASP A 271 -19.30 7.14 -0.04
CA ASP A 271 -19.31 7.93 -1.27
C ASP A 271 -18.31 9.10 -1.26
N SER A 272 -17.12 8.84 -0.72
CA SER A 272 -16.02 9.80 -0.67
C SER A 272 -14.84 9.26 -1.47
N PRO A 273 -14.32 9.99 -2.47
CA PRO A 273 -13.10 9.60 -3.18
C PRO A 273 -11.84 9.78 -2.31
N ASP A 274 -11.96 10.38 -1.12
CA ASP A 274 -10.85 10.64 -0.20
C ASP A 274 -10.79 9.61 0.93
N VAL A 275 -9.82 8.70 0.87
CA VAL A 275 -9.61 7.66 1.90
C VAL A 275 -9.26 8.26 3.26
N PHE A 276 -8.77 9.50 3.33
CA PHE A 276 -8.41 10.15 4.60
C PHE A 276 -9.61 10.69 5.38
N ARG A 277 -10.80 10.68 4.78
CA ARG A 277 -12.05 11.09 5.44
C ARG A 277 -12.76 9.93 6.16
N ILE A 278 -12.24 8.71 6.08
CA ILE A 278 -12.81 7.55 6.79
C ILE A 278 -12.40 7.55 8.27
N ASN A 279 -13.10 6.77 9.09
CA ASN A 279 -12.89 6.73 10.54
C ASN A 279 -11.52 6.17 11.00
N LEU A 280 -10.74 5.52 10.13
CA LEU A 280 -9.37 5.07 10.42
C LEU A 280 -8.32 6.19 10.31
N LEU A 281 -8.64 7.29 9.64
CA LEU A 281 -7.71 8.37 9.32
C LEU A 281 -8.21 9.72 9.83
N TRP A 282 -9.51 9.99 9.69
CA TRP A 282 -10.12 11.26 10.04
C TRP A 282 -9.88 11.69 11.50
N PRO A 283 -9.95 10.82 12.52
CA PRO A 283 -9.67 11.25 13.90
C PRO A 283 -8.23 11.75 14.09
N ILE A 284 -7.28 11.26 13.29
CA ILE A 284 -5.90 11.75 13.28
C ILE A 284 -5.84 13.14 12.66
N ILE A 285 -6.53 13.33 11.53
CA ILE A 285 -6.65 14.62 10.84
C ILE A 285 -7.30 15.67 11.75
N GLU A 286 -8.41 15.34 12.41
CA GLU A 286 -9.08 16.20 13.40
C GLU A 286 -8.11 16.61 14.51
N ARG A 287 -7.35 15.65 15.04
CA ARG A 287 -6.34 15.97 16.06
C ARG A 287 -5.26 16.91 15.55
N LEU A 288 -4.82 16.77 14.30
CA LEU A 288 -3.86 17.67 13.68
C LEU A 288 -4.44 19.07 13.46
N GLN A 289 -5.71 19.18 13.04
CA GLN A 289 -6.41 20.48 12.92
C GLN A 289 -6.51 21.19 14.27
N GLU A 290 -6.89 20.47 15.33
CA GLU A 290 -6.96 21.01 16.69
C GLU A 290 -5.61 21.55 17.19
N LEU A 291 -4.54 20.78 16.98
CA LEU A 291 -3.21 21.15 17.46
C LEU A 291 -2.59 22.29 16.65
N SER A 292 -2.83 22.33 15.34
CA SER A 292 -2.21 23.31 14.43
C SER A 292 -3.03 24.59 14.27
N GLY A 293 -4.34 24.54 14.53
CA GLY A 293 -5.29 25.60 14.19
C GLY A 293 -5.50 25.79 12.68
N ARG A 294 -5.04 24.84 11.85
CA ARG A 294 -5.18 24.86 10.39
C ARG A 294 -6.25 23.88 9.95
N SER A 295 -6.90 24.15 8.83
CA SER A 295 -7.90 23.24 8.26
C SER A 295 -7.25 22.17 7.39
N TYR A 296 -7.92 21.02 7.26
CA TYR A 296 -7.52 19.95 6.35
C TYR A 296 -7.55 20.39 4.89
N ASP A 297 -8.50 21.23 4.51
CA ASP A 297 -8.63 21.68 3.12
C ASP A 297 -7.51 22.66 2.73
N ASP A 298 -6.94 23.40 3.71
CA ASP A 298 -5.79 24.29 3.48
C ASP A 298 -4.44 23.55 3.47
N GLU A 299 -4.32 22.47 4.27
CA GLU A 299 -3.06 21.76 4.51
C GLU A 299 -3.16 20.26 4.18
N THR A 300 -3.95 19.92 3.16
CA THR A 300 -4.37 18.55 2.84
C THR A 300 -3.18 17.59 2.76
N ARG A 301 -2.19 17.91 1.94
CA ARG A 301 -1.02 17.04 1.73
C ARG A 301 -0.26 16.79 3.04
N ALA A 302 -0.06 17.83 3.85
CA ALA A 302 0.70 17.71 5.09
C ALA A 302 -0.02 16.83 6.12
N MET A 303 -1.32 17.04 6.31
CA MET A 303 -2.09 16.26 7.27
C MET A 303 -2.21 14.79 6.84
N ARG A 304 -2.38 14.52 5.53
CA ARG A 304 -2.39 13.16 4.98
C ARG A 304 -1.08 12.42 5.23
N VAL A 305 0.06 13.03 4.91
CA VAL A 305 1.39 12.43 5.12
C VAL A 305 1.62 12.12 6.61
N VAL A 306 1.28 13.05 7.50
CA VAL A 306 1.44 12.82 8.95
C VAL A 306 0.53 11.67 9.42
N ALA A 307 -0.73 11.65 9.00
CA ALA A 307 -1.69 10.62 9.42
C ALA A 307 -1.28 9.22 8.95
N ASP A 308 -0.89 9.07 7.68
CA ASP A 308 -0.43 7.79 7.13
C ASP A 308 0.85 7.30 7.80
N HIS A 309 1.89 8.12 7.81
CA HIS A 309 3.22 7.69 8.25
C HIS A 309 3.25 7.35 9.75
N LEU A 310 2.45 8.03 10.57
CA LEU A 310 2.36 7.70 11.98
C LEU A 310 1.60 6.39 12.23
N ARG A 311 0.59 6.04 11.43
CA ARG A 311 -0.04 4.71 11.51
C ARG A 311 0.98 3.61 11.22
N GLY A 312 1.73 3.74 10.12
CA GLY A 312 2.80 2.80 9.78
C GLY A 312 3.88 2.72 10.86
N ALA A 313 4.33 3.86 11.39
CA ALA A 313 5.35 3.89 12.44
C ALA A 313 4.86 3.29 13.77
N VAL A 314 3.58 3.46 14.12
CA VAL A 314 2.97 2.83 15.31
C VAL A 314 2.99 1.32 15.18
N PHE A 315 2.50 0.76 14.07
CA PHE A 315 2.49 -0.70 13.89
C PHE A 315 3.89 -1.31 13.75
N LEU A 316 4.83 -0.60 13.13
CA LEU A 316 6.23 -1.01 13.12
C LEU A 316 6.80 -1.10 14.55
N ALA A 317 6.49 -0.12 15.40
CA ALA A 317 6.91 -0.15 16.80
C ALA A 317 6.23 -1.26 17.61
N VAL A 318 4.93 -1.51 17.37
CA VAL A 318 4.19 -2.64 17.97
C VAL A 318 4.87 -3.97 17.62
N ASP A 319 5.30 -4.12 16.37
CA ASP A 319 6.00 -5.32 15.88
C ASP A 319 7.51 -5.32 16.20
N GLY A 320 7.96 -4.41 17.09
CA GLY A 320 9.29 -4.41 17.69
C GLY A 320 10.39 -3.64 16.94
N VAL A 321 10.05 -2.93 15.86
CA VAL A 321 10.99 -2.13 15.08
C VAL A 321 11.32 -0.83 15.82
N GLN A 322 12.58 -0.42 15.73
CA GLN A 322 13.04 0.88 16.23
C GLN A 322 13.72 1.68 15.11
N PRO A 323 13.61 3.03 15.10
CA PRO A 323 14.31 3.87 14.16
C PRO A 323 15.83 3.62 14.20
N SER A 324 16.43 3.33 13.04
CA SER A 324 17.84 2.98 12.90
C SER A 324 18.40 3.47 11.56
N ASN A 325 19.68 3.18 11.26
CA ASN A 325 20.32 3.51 9.98
C ASN A 325 20.34 2.33 8.99
N LYS A 326 19.63 1.23 9.27
CA LYS A 326 19.66 0.01 8.45
C LYS A 326 18.27 -0.61 8.30
N ALA A 327 18.03 -1.20 7.13
CA ALA A 327 16.88 -2.05 6.82
C ALA A 327 15.54 -1.49 7.34
N GLN A 328 14.77 -2.28 8.07
CA GLN A 328 13.44 -1.89 8.57
C GLN A 328 13.49 -0.64 9.45
N GLY A 329 14.53 -0.52 10.29
CA GLY A 329 14.70 0.65 11.16
C GLY A 329 14.99 1.94 10.39
N TYR A 330 15.66 1.85 9.23
CA TYR A 330 15.85 3.01 8.35
C TYR A 330 14.54 3.48 7.75
N VAL A 331 13.70 2.56 7.30
CA VAL A 331 12.37 2.88 6.75
C VAL A 331 11.48 3.49 7.83
N MET A 332 11.43 2.91 9.03
CA MET A 332 10.72 3.49 10.17
C MET A 332 11.22 4.91 10.48
N ARG A 333 12.55 5.12 10.48
CA ARG A 333 13.15 6.45 10.64
C ARG A 333 12.71 7.41 9.54
N ARG A 334 12.64 6.97 8.27
CA ARG A 334 12.18 7.79 7.15
C ARG A 334 10.73 8.22 7.32
N LEU A 335 9.81 7.29 7.63
CA LEU A 335 8.40 7.60 7.91
C LEU A 335 8.25 8.62 9.03
N VAL A 336 8.91 8.37 10.18
CA VAL A 336 8.87 9.25 11.35
C VAL A 336 9.43 10.64 11.03
N ARG A 337 10.60 10.74 10.39
CA ARG A 337 11.24 12.03 10.07
C ARG A 337 10.46 12.82 9.02
N ARG A 338 9.86 12.15 8.03
CA ARG A 338 8.97 12.79 7.05
C ARG A 338 7.70 13.31 7.73
N ALA A 339 7.06 12.54 8.61
CA ALA A 339 5.94 13.02 9.42
C ALA A 339 6.31 14.24 10.28
N ILE A 340 7.46 14.23 10.97
CA ILE A 340 7.94 15.38 11.75
C ILE A 340 8.15 16.61 10.88
N ARG A 341 8.69 16.46 9.67
CA ARG A 341 8.83 17.59 8.74
C ARG A 341 7.47 18.16 8.40
N PHE A 342 6.51 17.36 7.95
CA PHE A 342 5.21 17.90 7.54
C PHE A 342 4.45 18.50 8.72
N ALA A 343 4.57 17.92 9.92
CA ALA A 343 4.06 18.52 11.14
C ALA A 343 4.70 19.89 11.44
N PHE A 344 6.00 20.05 11.16
CA PHE A 344 6.67 21.36 11.27
C PHE A 344 6.05 22.43 10.35
N ASP A 345 5.64 22.06 9.13
CA ASP A 345 4.95 23.01 8.22
C ASP A 345 3.58 23.44 8.78
N LEU A 346 2.91 22.56 9.54
CA LEU A 346 1.67 22.87 10.25
C LEU A 346 1.89 23.78 11.48
N GLY A 347 3.14 24.03 11.87
CA GLY A 347 3.49 24.73 13.11
C GLY A 347 3.58 23.84 14.35
N LEU A 348 3.51 22.51 14.17
CA LEU A 348 3.64 21.53 15.24
C LEU A 348 5.12 21.21 15.48
N GLU A 349 5.77 22.08 16.23
CA GLU A 349 7.22 21.99 16.39
C GLU A 349 7.64 21.07 17.55
N GLU A 350 6.79 20.84 18.56
CA GLU A 350 7.20 20.15 19.79
C GLU A 350 6.15 19.17 20.34
N ASN A 351 6.60 17.94 20.67
CA ASN A 351 5.91 16.93 21.47
C ASN A 351 4.54 16.50 20.91
N PHE A 352 4.35 16.57 19.60
CA PHE A 352 3.04 16.27 19.02
C PHE A 352 2.77 14.76 18.94
N PHE A 353 3.80 13.91 18.99
CA PHE A 353 3.58 12.46 19.04
C PHE A 353 2.85 12.01 20.30
N ALA A 354 3.09 12.67 21.44
CA ALA A 354 2.36 12.39 22.68
C ALA A 354 0.86 12.69 22.56
N GLU A 355 0.48 13.58 21.63
CA GLU A 355 -0.90 13.99 21.40
C GLU A 355 -1.58 13.18 20.30
N VAL A 356 -0.82 12.68 19.32
CA VAL A 356 -1.36 11.99 18.13
C VAL A 356 -1.31 10.46 18.27
N VAL A 357 -0.22 9.90 18.81
CA VAL A 357 -0.06 8.43 18.95
C VAL A 357 -1.19 7.78 19.77
N PRO A 358 -1.67 8.37 20.89
CA PRO A 358 -2.81 7.81 21.62
C PRO A 358 -4.10 7.79 20.79
N THR A 359 -4.30 8.74 19.87
CA THR A 359 -5.44 8.73 18.95
C THR A 359 -5.36 7.54 17.99
N ILE A 360 -4.18 7.26 17.45
CA ILE A 360 -3.95 6.08 16.62
C ILE A 360 -4.21 4.79 17.42
N GLY A 361 -3.72 4.73 18.67
CA GLY A 361 -3.97 3.58 19.54
C GLY A 361 -5.45 3.26 19.72
N ARG A 362 -6.28 4.28 19.99
CA ARG A 362 -7.74 4.13 20.16
C ARG A 362 -8.47 3.68 18.90
N ILE A 363 -7.98 4.04 17.71
CA ILE A 363 -8.56 3.60 16.44
C ILE A 363 -8.42 2.08 16.29
N TYR A 364 -7.32 1.51 16.77
CA TYR A 364 -6.93 0.13 16.47
C TYR A 364 -7.10 -0.87 17.61
N GLU A 365 -7.14 -0.42 18.88
CA GLU A 365 -7.11 -1.31 20.06
C GLU A 365 -8.24 -2.36 20.11
N ALA A 366 -9.39 -2.07 19.50
CA ALA A 366 -10.52 -3.00 19.49
C ALA A 366 -10.25 -4.26 18.64
N HIS A 367 -9.52 -4.11 17.53
CA HIS A 367 -9.22 -5.20 16.60
C HIS A 367 -7.79 -5.73 16.75
N TYR A 368 -6.88 -4.89 17.25
CA TYR A 368 -5.47 -5.21 17.49
C TYR A 368 -5.11 -4.85 18.95
N PRO A 369 -5.50 -5.69 19.93
CA PRO A 369 -5.25 -5.43 21.35
C PRO A 369 -3.77 -5.18 21.67
N GLU A 370 -2.85 -5.77 20.89
CA GLU A 370 -1.42 -5.58 21.04
C GLU A 370 -0.99 -4.11 20.87
N VAL A 371 -1.79 -3.28 20.20
CA VAL A 371 -1.54 -1.83 20.07
C VAL A 371 -1.69 -1.14 21.43
N ALA A 372 -2.70 -1.51 22.21
CA ALA A 372 -2.91 -0.98 23.56
C ALA A 372 -1.87 -1.56 24.54
N GLU A 373 -1.56 -2.85 24.43
CA GLU A 373 -0.55 -3.51 25.26
C GLU A 373 0.84 -2.87 25.13
N HIS A 374 1.20 -2.42 23.92
CA HIS A 374 2.49 -1.80 23.64
C HIS A 374 2.47 -0.25 23.65
N ALA A 375 1.36 0.39 24.04
CA ALA A 375 1.19 1.85 23.91
C ALA A 375 2.33 2.67 24.53
N GLU A 376 2.76 2.34 25.76
CA GLU A 376 3.88 3.03 26.42
C GLU A 376 5.22 2.82 25.70
N TYR A 377 5.45 1.60 25.18
CA TYR A 377 6.66 1.28 24.42
C TYR A 377 6.70 2.09 23.12
N VAL A 378 5.61 2.07 22.36
CA VAL A 378 5.45 2.77 21.08
C VAL A 378 5.69 4.27 21.26
N LEU A 379 4.99 4.90 22.21
CA LEU A 379 5.13 6.33 22.47
C LEU A 379 6.58 6.69 22.81
N ARG A 380 7.24 5.92 23.67
CA ARG A 380 8.64 6.14 24.04
C ARG A 380 9.59 6.03 22.84
N VAL A 381 9.41 5.03 21.98
CA VAL A 381 10.26 4.83 20.80
C VAL A 381 10.11 5.99 19.83
N LEU A 382 8.88 6.39 19.52
CA LEU A 382 8.60 7.45 18.55
C LEU A 382 9.03 8.83 19.10
N ALA A 383 8.70 9.14 20.36
CA ALA A 383 9.04 10.43 20.97
C ALA A 383 10.57 10.62 21.09
N LYS A 384 11.33 9.54 21.29
CA LYS A 384 12.81 9.60 21.28
C LYS A 384 13.35 10.05 19.93
N GLU A 385 12.78 9.54 18.83
CA GLU A 385 13.20 9.92 17.48
C GLU A 385 12.75 11.35 17.12
N GLU A 386 11.56 11.77 17.55
CA GLU A 386 11.08 13.16 17.43
C GLU A 386 12.07 14.14 18.07
N GLN A 387 12.42 13.91 19.33
CA GLN A 387 13.36 14.74 20.07
C GLN A 387 14.76 14.78 19.43
N ALA A 388 15.21 13.65 18.87
CA ALA A 388 16.50 13.58 18.20
C ALA A 388 16.52 14.41 16.91
N PHE A 389 15.51 14.25 16.04
CA PHE A 389 15.48 14.91 14.73
C PHE A 389 15.13 16.40 14.82
N ARG A 390 14.26 16.81 15.76
CA ARG A 390 13.92 18.23 15.93
C ARG A 390 15.13 19.13 16.16
N ARG A 391 16.13 18.63 16.91
CA ARG A 391 17.37 19.37 17.23
C ARG A 391 18.16 19.77 15.99
N THR A 392 18.05 18.99 14.91
CA THR A 392 18.77 19.22 13.66
C THR A 392 17.88 19.72 12.53
N LEU A 393 16.55 19.49 12.58
CA LEU A 393 15.57 19.88 11.55
C LEU A 393 15.71 21.35 11.11
N ARG A 394 15.57 22.30 12.04
CA ARG A 394 15.66 23.74 11.69
C ARG A 394 16.99 24.12 11.05
N LYS A 395 18.09 23.50 11.50
CA LYS A 395 19.43 23.75 10.95
C LYS A 395 19.58 23.13 9.56
N GLY A 396 19.09 21.91 9.35
CA GLY A 396 19.10 21.24 8.05
C GLY A 396 18.26 21.97 7.02
N LEU A 397 17.04 22.42 7.36
CA LEU A 397 16.20 23.24 6.47
C LEU A 397 16.89 24.56 6.10
N LYS A 398 17.53 25.22 7.07
CA LYS A 398 18.31 26.43 6.81
C LYS A 398 19.49 26.15 5.88
N GLN A 399 20.19 25.04 6.08
CA GLN A 399 21.32 24.64 5.25
C GLN A 399 20.87 24.34 3.82
N LEU A 400 19.79 23.58 3.65
CA LEU A 400 19.21 23.28 2.34
C LEU A 400 18.83 24.56 1.59
N LYS A 401 18.18 25.52 2.28
CA LYS A 401 17.85 26.82 1.70
C LYS A 401 19.08 27.61 1.24
N ALA A 402 20.24 27.43 1.88
CA ALA A 402 21.48 28.09 1.46
C ALA A 402 21.95 27.63 0.07
N TYR A 403 21.54 26.43 -0.37
CA TYR A 403 21.86 25.89 -1.69
C TYR A 403 20.93 26.37 -2.81
N ARG A 404 19.97 27.26 -2.53
CA ARG A 404 19.00 27.71 -3.54
C ARG A 404 19.64 28.32 -4.79
N ALA A 405 20.78 28.99 -4.64
CA ALA A 405 21.49 29.61 -5.77
C ALA A 405 22.39 28.63 -6.54
N THR A 406 22.90 27.59 -5.86
CA THR A 406 23.90 26.66 -6.41
C THR A 406 23.32 25.34 -6.87
N GLY A 407 22.12 24.99 -6.39
CA GLY A 407 21.62 23.62 -6.45
C GLY A 407 22.29 22.72 -5.40
N VAL A 408 21.82 21.48 -5.33
CA VAL A 408 22.38 20.41 -4.49
C VAL A 408 22.85 19.24 -5.34
N THR A 409 24.04 18.73 -5.02
CA THR A 409 24.60 17.48 -5.54
C THR A 409 24.43 16.37 -4.50
N GLY A 410 24.82 15.14 -4.84
CA GLY A 410 24.92 14.05 -3.86
C GLY A 410 25.83 14.36 -2.68
N THR A 411 26.80 15.27 -2.84
CA THR A 411 27.67 15.72 -1.76
C THR A 411 26.92 16.56 -0.72
N GLU A 412 26.12 17.54 -1.16
CA GLU A 412 25.30 18.35 -0.24
C GLU A 412 24.20 17.51 0.41
N LEU A 413 23.60 16.58 -0.33
CA LEU A 413 22.60 15.65 0.19
C LEU A 413 23.24 14.70 1.24
N PHE A 414 24.47 14.25 1.01
CA PHE A 414 25.22 13.45 1.99
C PHE A 414 25.49 14.26 3.26
N LEU A 415 25.89 15.53 3.14
CA LEU A 415 26.05 16.41 4.30
C LEU A 415 24.75 16.56 5.10
N LEU A 416 23.62 16.74 4.42
CA LEU A 416 22.29 16.82 5.05
C LEU A 416 21.95 15.54 5.82
N SER A 417 22.25 14.38 5.24
CA SER A 417 22.06 13.08 5.89
C SER A 417 23.01 12.86 7.07
N ASP A 418 24.31 13.03 6.88
CA ASP A 418 25.33 12.71 7.87
C ASP A 418 25.33 13.69 9.06
N THR A 419 25.24 14.99 8.77
CA THR A 419 25.36 16.04 9.81
C THR A 419 24.03 16.40 10.44
N PHE A 420 22.96 16.46 9.65
CA PHE A 420 21.65 16.93 10.12
C PHE A 420 20.62 15.80 10.26
N GLY A 421 20.96 14.57 9.87
CA GLY A 421 20.04 13.44 9.95
C GLY A 421 18.86 13.56 9.00
N PHE A 422 18.97 14.25 7.87
CA PHE A 422 17.88 14.23 6.91
C PHE A 422 17.99 12.97 6.05
N PRO A 423 16.99 12.08 6.04
CA PRO A 423 16.95 11.03 5.01
C PRO A 423 17.18 11.66 3.63
N VAL A 424 17.91 10.97 2.77
CA VAL A 424 18.29 11.55 1.48
C VAL A 424 17.05 11.85 0.64
N GLU A 425 16.05 10.97 0.72
CA GLU A 425 14.77 11.13 0.04
C GLU A 425 13.98 12.35 0.56
N LEU A 426 14.03 12.60 1.87
CA LEU A 426 13.43 13.80 2.46
C LEU A 426 14.15 15.07 1.99
N SER A 427 15.47 15.01 1.87
CA SER A 427 16.29 16.13 1.38
C SER A 427 15.99 16.45 -0.08
N THR A 428 15.87 15.41 -0.93
CA THR A 428 15.52 15.57 -2.35
C THR A 428 14.10 16.07 -2.53
N GLU A 429 13.14 15.55 -1.77
CA GLU A 429 11.75 16.02 -1.80
C GLU A 429 11.66 17.51 -1.43
N GLU A 430 12.36 17.91 -0.36
CA GLU A 430 12.38 19.31 0.07
C GLU A 430 13.07 20.22 -0.97
N ALA A 431 14.15 19.76 -1.58
CA ALA A 431 14.85 20.51 -2.63
C ALA A 431 13.91 20.80 -3.81
N HIS A 432 13.23 19.78 -4.33
CA HIS A 432 12.24 19.93 -5.40
C HIS A 432 11.11 20.87 -5.00
N ARG A 433 10.55 20.71 -3.79
CA ARG A 433 9.48 21.57 -3.28
C ARG A 433 9.87 23.05 -3.23
N GLN A 434 11.11 23.36 -2.87
CA GLN A 434 11.62 24.74 -2.80
C GLN A 434 12.12 25.29 -4.14
N GLY A 435 12.06 24.50 -5.22
CA GLY A 435 12.61 24.85 -6.53
C GLY A 435 14.14 24.95 -6.52
N ILE A 436 14.81 24.16 -5.66
CA ILE A 436 16.27 24.04 -5.64
C ILE A 436 16.65 22.97 -6.66
N ALA A 437 17.52 23.31 -7.60
CA ALA A 437 18.00 22.35 -8.59
C ALA A 437 18.72 21.17 -7.90
N VAL A 438 18.37 19.95 -8.30
CA VAL A 438 19.01 18.72 -7.83
C VAL A 438 19.80 18.15 -9.01
N SER A 439 21.07 17.79 -8.80
CA SER A 439 21.92 17.15 -9.80
C SER A 439 21.24 15.90 -10.36
N GLU A 440 21.28 15.64 -11.67
CA GLU A 440 20.73 14.40 -12.25
C GLU A 440 21.47 13.16 -11.72
N ASP A 441 22.76 13.30 -11.44
CA ASP A 441 23.64 12.23 -10.94
C ASP A 441 23.72 12.17 -9.41
N TRP A 442 22.83 12.88 -8.70
CA TRP A 442 22.90 13.03 -7.24
C TRP A 442 23.00 11.70 -6.49
N ARG A 443 22.35 10.65 -6.99
CA ARG A 443 22.35 9.32 -6.35
C ARG A 443 23.73 8.69 -6.39
N ALA A 444 24.37 8.71 -7.56
CA ALA A 444 25.72 8.18 -7.74
C ALA A 444 26.73 8.96 -6.89
N GLU A 445 26.63 10.28 -6.89
CA GLU A 445 27.47 11.17 -6.07
C GLU A 445 27.28 10.92 -4.56
N PHE A 446 26.04 10.69 -4.12
CA PHE A 446 25.72 10.40 -2.72
C PHE A 446 26.27 9.03 -2.28
N ASP A 447 26.11 8.02 -3.13
CA ASP A 447 26.62 6.67 -2.90
C ASP A 447 28.15 6.65 -2.84
N GLU A 448 28.83 7.45 -3.67
CA GLU A 448 30.28 7.65 -3.57
C GLU A 448 30.69 8.22 -2.21
N GLN A 449 29.96 9.20 -1.67
CA GLN A 449 30.24 9.74 -0.34
C GLN A 449 29.99 8.72 0.78
N LEU A 450 28.93 7.91 0.68
CA LEU A 450 28.65 6.81 1.59
C LEU A 450 29.77 5.77 1.59
N ASP A 451 30.23 5.36 0.42
CA ASP A 451 31.30 4.37 0.29
C ASP A 451 32.64 4.93 0.77
N ALA A 452 32.94 6.20 0.47
CA ALA A 452 34.09 6.88 1.03
C ALA A 452 34.03 6.95 2.56
N GLN A 453 32.85 7.20 3.16
CA GLN A 453 32.67 7.17 4.61
C GLN A 453 32.88 5.77 5.19
N ARG A 454 32.30 4.73 4.57
CA ARG A 454 32.45 3.33 4.98
C ARG A 454 33.93 2.92 4.97
N LEU A 455 34.67 3.26 3.92
CA LEU A 455 36.10 3.00 3.79
C LEU A 455 36.92 3.72 4.88
N ARG A 456 36.58 4.97 5.21
CA ARG A 456 37.21 5.71 6.32
C ARG A 456 36.96 5.03 7.66
N SER A 457 35.73 4.59 7.94
CA SER A 457 35.38 3.89 9.18
C SER A 457 36.05 2.52 9.31
N GLN A 458 36.19 1.77 8.21
CA GLN A 458 36.92 0.50 8.20
C GLN A 458 38.40 0.70 8.49
N ARG A 459 39.05 1.66 7.82
CA ARG A 459 40.47 1.97 8.04
C ARG A 459 40.76 2.44 9.47
N ALA A 460 39.87 3.24 10.06
CA ALA A 460 39.99 3.68 11.45
C ALA A 460 39.87 2.51 12.44
N THR A 461 38.99 1.54 12.16
CA THR A 461 38.84 0.33 13.00
C THR A 461 40.07 -0.58 12.91
N THR A 462 40.69 -0.72 11.73
CA THR A 462 41.90 -1.56 11.54
C THR A 462 43.16 -0.97 12.19
N LEU A 463 43.22 0.35 12.40
CA LEU A 463 44.34 1.02 13.08
C LEU A 463 44.29 0.92 14.62
N HIS A 464 43.19 0.39 15.17
CA HIS A 464 42.96 0.23 16.61
C HIS A 464 42.88 -1.25 17.06
N VAL A 465 43.23 -2.18 16.18
CA VAL A 465 43.54 -3.60 16.48
C VAL A 465 45.04 -3.77 16.33
#